data_AF-A0A352C5F6-F1
#
_entry.id   AF-A0A352C5F6-F1
#
_cell.length_a   1.000
_cell.length_b   1.000
_cell.length_c   1.000
_cell.angle_alpha   90.00
_cell.angle_beta   90.00
_cell.angle_gamma   90.00
#
_symmetry.space_group_name_H-M   'P 1'
#
loop_
_entity.id
_entity.type
_entity.pdbx_description
1 polymer ?
#
loop_
_entity_poly.entity_id
_entity_poly.type
_entity_poly.pdbx_seq_one_letter_code
_entity_poly.pdbx_strand_id
1 'polypeptide(L)' 'HQNIKKIILFGSRALGSFKHSSDIDICLVGDNINLAELSLIENEIDDLSLPWKFDLIIYSLIDNQKLKEHIDRDGIEIT' A
#
# COMPACT_ATOMS: atom_id res chain seq x y z
N HIS A 1 -0.03 -2.40 -14.59
CA HIS A 1 0.74 -1.48 -13.74
C HIS A 1 2.25 -1.69 -13.94
N GLN A 2 2.88 -1.06 -14.95
CA GLN A 2 4.33 -1.22 -15.25
C GLN A 2 5.22 -0.23 -14.49
N ASN A 3 4.60 0.82 -13.95
CA ASN A 3 5.29 1.90 -13.24
C ASN A 3 5.64 1.52 -11.79
N ILE A 4 4.97 0.51 -11.24
CA ILE A 4 5.20 -0.02 -9.89
C ILE A 4 6.49 -0.84 -9.91
N LYS A 5 7.47 -0.41 -9.11
CA LYS A 5 8.76 -1.08 -8.95
C LYS A 5 8.85 -1.87 -7.66
N LYS A 6 8.15 -1.42 -6.61
CA LYS A 6 8.10 -2.10 -5.31
C LYS A 6 6.72 -1.93 -4.68
N ILE A 7 6.35 -2.94 -3.91
CA ILE A 7 5.13 -2.96 -3.11
C ILE A 7 5.57 -3.19 -1.67
N ILE A 8 5.18 -2.31 -0.77
CA ILE A 8 5.54 -2.38 0.64
C ILE A 8 4.26 -2.54 1.46
N LEU A 9 4.12 -3.65 2.17
CA LEU A 9 3.11 -3.80 3.22
C LEU A 9 3.57 -3.01 4.45
N PHE A 10 2.71 -2.18 5.00
CA PHE A 10 3.00 -1.47 6.25
C PHE A 10 1.85 -1.62 7.25
N GLY A 11 1.89 -0.87 8.34
CA GLY A 11 0.82 -0.86 9.33
C GLY A 11 0.74 -2.15 10.15
N SER A 12 -0.47 -2.46 10.64
CA SER A 12 -0.67 -3.51 11.65
C SER A 12 -0.26 -4.90 11.17
N ARG A 13 -0.41 -5.17 9.86
CA ARG A 13 -0.05 -6.47 9.25
C ARG A 13 1.45 -6.63 9.13
N ALA A 14 2.17 -5.59 8.73
CA ALA A 14 3.64 -5.61 8.73
C ALA A 14 4.21 -5.80 10.15
N LEU A 15 3.58 -5.17 11.16
CA LEU A 15 3.98 -5.29 12.56
C LEU A 15 3.55 -6.60 13.25
N GLY A 16 2.74 -7.44 12.59
CA GLY A 16 2.19 -8.67 13.19
C GLY A 16 1.16 -8.43 14.30
N SER A 17 0.70 -7.19 14.49
CA SER A 17 -0.30 -6.80 15.51
C SER A 17 -1.73 -6.72 14.97
N PHE A 18 -1.95 -7.16 13.74
CA PHE A 18 -3.24 -7.13 13.06
C PHE A 18 -4.27 -8.10 13.67
N LYS A 19 -5.54 -7.75 13.49
CA LYS A 19 -6.68 -8.64 13.71
C LYS A 19 -7.14 -9.20 12.36
N HIS A 20 -7.95 -10.26 12.38
CA HIS A 20 -8.48 -10.83 11.14
C HIS A 20 -9.23 -9.79 10.27
N SER A 21 -9.93 -8.85 10.90
CA SER A 21 -10.68 -7.77 10.24
C SER A 21 -9.84 -6.51 9.96
N SER A 22 -8.53 -6.53 10.22
CA SER A 22 -7.68 -5.36 9.96
C SER A 22 -7.49 -5.14 8.47
N ASP A 23 -7.47 -3.86 8.09
CA ASP A 23 -7.15 -3.40 6.75
C ASP A 23 -5.74 -3.86 6.32
N ILE A 24 -5.52 -3.89 5.01
CA ILE A 24 -4.24 -4.21 4.39
C ILE A 24 -3.66 -2.91 3.82
N ASP A 25 -2.71 -2.32 4.55
CA ASP A 25 -2.06 -1.07 4.18
C ASP A 25 -0.90 -1.34 3.20
N ILE A 26 -1.00 -0.85 1.98
CA ILE A 26 0.01 -1.07 0.92
C ILE A 26 0.53 0.26 0.39
N CYS A 27 1.85 0.41 0.39
CA CYS A 27 2.54 1.52 -0.22
C CYS A 27 3.15 1.09 -1.56
N LEU A 28 2.76 1.78 -2.62
CA LEU A 28 3.28 1.58 -3.97
C LEU A 28 4.46 2.51 -4.20
N VAL A 29 5.59 1.95 -4.63
CA VAL A 29 6.80 2.69 -4.98
C VAL A 29 7.12 2.46 -6.45
N GLY A 30 7.34 3.53 -7.18
CA GLY A 30 7.60 3.47 -8.60
C GLY A 30 7.70 4.85 -9.22
N ASP A 31 8.06 4.88 -10.50
CA ASP A 31 8.21 6.13 -11.24
C ASP A 31 6.88 6.49 -11.88
N ASN A 32 6.45 7.75 -11.80
CA ASN A 32 5.25 8.24 -12.49
C ASN A 32 3.93 7.52 -12.17
N ILE A 33 3.83 6.83 -11.03
CA ILE A 33 2.53 6.36 -10.52
C ILE A 33 1.69 7.60 -10.19
N ASN A 34 0.52 7.69 -10.79
CA ASN A 34 -0.42 8.78 -10.58
C ASN A 34 -1.73 8.27 -9.97
N LEU A 35 -2.59 9.20 -9.55
CA LEU A 35 -3.85 8.88 -8.90
C LEU A 35 -4.82 8.09 -9.81
N ALA A 36 -4.71 8.21 -11.13
CA ALA A 36 -5.54 7.42 -12.05
C ALA A 36 -5.09 5.96 -12.07
N GLU A 37 -3.78 5.69 -12.08
CA GLU A 37 -3.26 4.31 -11.94
C GLU A 37 -3.62 3.71 -10.58
N LEU A 38 -3.51 4.50 -9.50
CA LEU A 38 -3.95 4.07 -8.16
C LEU A 38 -5.43 3.68 -8.16
N SER A 39 -6.30 4.53 -8.70
CA SER A 39 -7.74 4.28 -8.75
C SER A 39 -8.09 3.05 -9.60
N LEU A 40 -7.36 2.78 -10.68
CA LEU A 40 -7.54 1.54 -11.44
C LEU A 40 -7.20 0.30 -10.61
N ILE A 41 -6.11 0.34 -9.84
CA ILE A 41 -5.72 -0.77 -8.95
C ILE A 41 -6.76 -0.97 -7.85
N GLU A 42 -7.26 0.12 -7.24
CA GLU A 42 -8.33 0.04 -6.24
C GLU A 42 -9.57 -0.66 -6.80
N ASN A 43 -10.01 -0.28 -8.00
CA ASN A 43 -11.14 -0.94 -8.66
C ASN A 43 -10.87 -2.43 -8.96
N GLU A 44 -9.67 -2.76 -9.46
CA GLU A 44 -9.28 -4.15 -9.72
C GLU A 44 -9.28 -5.01 -8.44
N ILE A 45 -8.88 -4.44 -7.29
CA ILE A 45 -8.92 -5.12 -5.99
C ILE A 45 -10.37 -5.29 -5.51
N ASP A 46 -11.19 -4.26 -5.63
CA ASP A 46 -12.61 -4.31 -5.23
C ASP A 46 -13.37 -5.38 -6.01
N ASP A 47 -13.07 -5.57 -7.30
CA ASP A 47 -13.65 -6.62 -8.15
C ASP A 47 -13.32 -8.04 -7.66
N LEU A 48 -12.25 -8.23 -6.87
CA LEU A 48 -11.90 -9.52 -6.27
C LEU A 48 -12.86 -9.92 -5.14
N SER A 49 -13.74 -9.02 -4.68
CA SER A 49 -14.71 -9.26 -3.61
C SER A 49 -14.07 -9.84 -2.33
N LEU A 50 -12.89 -9.33 -2.00
CA LEU A 50 -12.12 -9.79 -0.84
C LEU A 50 -12.79 -9.33 0.47
N PRO A 51 -12.70 -10.12 1.55
CA PRO A 51 -13.29 -9.76 2.84
C PRO A 51 -12.49 -8.68 3.59
N TRP A 52 -11.34 -8.28 3.06
CA TRP A 52 -10.46 -7.27 3.65
C TRP A 52 -10.47 -6.01 2.81
N LYS A 53 -10.42 -4.87 3.48
CA LYS A 53 -10.19 -3.57 2.88
C LYS A 53 -8.71 -3.37 2.60
N PHE A 54 -8.39 -2.82 1.44
CA PHE A 54 -7.02 -2.46 1.06
C PHE A 54 -6.90 -0.94 1.04
N ASP A 55 -5.93 -0.42 1.78
CA ASP A 55 -5.61 1.00 1.79
C ASP A 55 -4.32 1.20 0.99
N LEU A 56 -4.46 1.71 -0.24
CA LEU A 56 -3.34 1.93 -1.15
C LEU A 56 -2.86 3.38 -1.07
N ILE A 57 -1.55 3.58 -0.97
CA ILE A 57 -0.93 4.91 -1.06
C ILE A 57 0.28 4.90 -1.99
N ILE A 58 0.56 6.02 -2.63
CA ILE A 58 1.75 6.21 -3.48
C ILE A 58 2.84 6.87 -2.65
N TYR A 59 4.00 6.23 -2.51
CA TYR A 59 5.10 6.71 -1.66
C TYR A 59 5.54 8.14 -1.99
N SER A 60 5.62 8.47 -3.29
CA SER A 60 6.05 9.79 -3.76
C SER A 60 5.07 10.91 -3.42
N LEU A 61 3.80 10.58 -3.13
CA LEU A 61 2.74 11.54 -2.76
C LEU A 61 2.55 11.69 -1.24
N ILE A 62 3.34 10.97 -0.42
CA ILE A 62 3.24 11.08 1.04
C ILE A 62 3.96 12.35 1.50
N ASP A 63 3.21 13.33 1.99
CA ASP A 63 3.77 14.55 2.59
C ASP A 63 4.16 14.37 4.08
N ASN A 64 3.57 13.37 4.75
CA ASN A 64 3.83 13.11 6.15
C ASN A 64 5.15 12.35 6.33
N GLN A 65 6.19 13.06 6.76
CA GLN A 65 7.52 12.50 6.98
C GLN A 65 7.54 11.34 7.99
N LYS A 66 6.74 11.41 9.07
CA LYS A 66 6.66 10.32 10.05
C LYS A 66 6.07 9.04 9.46
N LEU A 67 5.13 9.19 8.53
CA LEU A 67 4.55 8.04 7.82
C LEU A 67 5.59 7.41 6.90
N LYS A 68 6.35 8.21 6.13
CA LYS A 68 7.47 7.73 5.32
C LYS A 68 8.48 6.96 6.16
N GLU A 69 8.94 7.53 7.27
CA GLU A 69 9.89 6.88 8.19
C GLU A 69 9.35 5.56 8.75
N HIS A 70 8.05 5.48 9.06
CA HIS A 70 7.43 4.24 9.53
C HIS A 70 7.41 3.18 8.43
N ILE A 71 7.04 3.54 7.20
CA ILE A 71 7.04 2.63 6.04
C ILE A 71 8.46 2.15 5.76
N ASP A 72 9.45 3.04 5.80
CA ASP A 72 10.85 2.70 5.52
C ASP A 72 11.45 1.78 6.59
N ARG A 73 11.07 1.98 7.87
CA ARG A 73 11.62 1.23 9.00
C ARG A 73 10.93 -0.12 9.21
N ASP A 74 9.60 -0.11 9.21
CA ASP A 74 8.79 -1.25 9.66
C ASP A 74 8.05 -1.94 8.50
N GLY A 75 8.12 -1.38 7.29
CA GLY A 75 7.48 -1.95 6.10
C GLY A 75 8.16 -3.23 5.62
N ILE A 76 7.36 -4.12 5.04
CA ILE A 76 7.81 -5.38 4.45
C ILE A 76 7.62 -5.29 2.93
N GLU A 77 8.73 -5.35 2.20
CA GLU A 77 8.70 -5.45 0.73
C GLU A 77 8.12 -6.81 0.31
N ILE A 78 7.04 -6.79 -0.46
CA ILE A 78 6.40 -7.99 -1.03
C ILE A 78 6.87 -8.10 -2.49
N THR A 79 7.54 -9.21 -2.82
CA THR A 79 8.01 -9.56 -4.17
C THR A 79 7.15 -10.67 -4.76
#